data_AF-A0A0R3TH03-F1
#
_entry.id   AF-A0A0R3TH03-F1
#
_cell.length_a   1.000
_cell.length_b   1.000
_cell.length_c   1.000
_cell.angle_alpha   90.00
_cell.angle_beta   90.00
_cell.angle_gamma   90.00
#
_symmetry.space_group_name_H-M   'P 1'
#
loop_
_entity.id
_entity.type
_entity.pdbx_description
1 polymer ?
#
loop_
_entity_poly.entity_id
_entity_poly.type
_entity_poly.pdbx_seq_one_letter_code
_entity_poly.pdbx_strand_id
1 'polypeptide(L)'
;MGDSVSSRVKTRLKEIWRAMKRTKTLESSSLETPLRRCLNVFDLTLLGLGNMTGSGIYVLTGTVIRDKSGPSIFLSYLLAGITAFLNALCYAELGSRIPK
;
A
#
# COMPACT_ATOMS: atom_id res chain seq x y z
N MET A 1 5.37 15.20 -29.02
CA MET A 1 6.14 15.29 -27.75
C MET A 1 5.61 14.36 -26.64
N GLY A 2 4.34 13.94 -26.64
CA GLY A 2 3.75 13.08 -25.59
C GLY A 2 4.10 11.59 -25.65
N ASP A 3 4.41 11.05 -26.83
CA ASP A 3 4.58 9.60 -27.03
C ASP A 3 5.88 9.03 -26.44
N SER A 4 6.93 9.87 -26.34
CA SER A 4 8.23 9.48 -25.78
C SER A 4 8.21 9.36 -24.24
N VAL A 5 7.33 10.11 -23.57
CA VAL A 5 7.11 10.02 -22.11
C VAL A 5 6.34 8.75 -21.76
N SER A 6 5.30 8.44 -22.53
CA SER A 6 4.47 7.24 -22.33
C SER A 6 5.27 5.93 -22.50
N SER A 7 6.17 5.88 -23.48
CA SER A 7 7.06 4.72 -23.70
C SER A 7 8.02 4.49 -22.52
N ARG A 8 8.59 5.57 -21.97
CA ARG A 8 9.55 5.49 -20.85
C ARG A 8 8.89 5.02 -19.55
N VAL A 9 7.67 5.49 -19.29
CA VAL A 9 6.85 5.07 -18.14
C VAL A 9 6.46 3.59 -18.26
N LYS A 10 6.04 3.14 -19.44
CA LYS A 10 5.68 1.73 -19.68
C LYS A 10 6.86 0.78 -19.42
N THR A 11 8.06 1.13 -19.89
CA THR A 11 9.25 0.29 -19.69
C THR A 11 9.65 0.22 -18.21
N ARG A 12 9.62 1.35 -17.49
CA ARG A 12 9.87 1.38 -16.03
C ARG A 12 8.82 0.58 -15.26
N LEU A 13 7.55 0.69 -15.62
CA LEU A 13 6.47 -0.11 -15.02
C LEU A 13 6.69 -1.60 -15.25
N LYS A 14 7.11 -2.01 -16.46
CA LYS A 14 7.38 -3.42 -16.79
C LYS A 14 8.52 -3.99 -15.96
N GLU A 15 9.59 -3.22 -15.77
CA GLU A 15 10.74 -3.61 -14.96
C GLU A 15 10.37 -3.67 -13.47
N ILE A 16 9.62 -2.68 -12.96
CA ILE A 16 9.10 -2.70 -11.59
C ILE A 16 8.18 -3.90 -11.37
N TRP A 17 7.30 -4.21 -12.32
CA TRP A 17 6.39 -5.34 -12.23
C TRP A 17 7.11 -6.69 -12.28
N ARG A 18 8.18 -6.81 -13.08
CA ARG A 18 9.06 -7.98 -13.09
C ARG A 18 9.85 -8.13 -11.79
N ALA A 19 10.37 -7.04 -11.24
CA ALA A 19 11.07 -7.04 -9.96
C ALA A 19 10.14 -7.40 -8.80
N MET A 20 8.91 -6.88 -8.81
CA MET A 20 7.90 -7.10 -7.77
C MET A 20 7.32 -8.53 -7.80
N LYS A 21 7.33 -9.19 -8.97
CA LYS A 21 6.95 -10.61 -9.10
C LYS A 21 8.01 -11.61 -8.64
N ARG A 22 9.19 -11.16 -8.20
CA ARG A 22 10.22 -12.06 -7.71
C ARG A 22 9.91 -12.50 -6.27
N THR A 23 8.94 -13.39 -6.13
CA THR A 23 8.65 -14.07 -4.87
C THR A 23 9.78 -15.06 -4.57
N LYS A 24 10.50 -14.86 -3.47
CA LYS A 24 11.39 -15.90 -2.93
C LYS A 24 10.55 -16.94 -2.22
N THR A 25 10.77 -18.22 -2.54
CA THR A 25 10.18 -19.36 -1.85
C THR A 25 10.68 -19.37 -0.40
N LEU A 26 9.80 -19.05 0.55
CA LEU A 26 10.08 -19.12 1.98
C LEU A 26 10.14 -20.59 2.39
N GLU A 27 11.29 -21.03 2.91
CA GLU A 27 11.51 -22.33 3.53
C GLU A 27 10.53 -22.47 4.71
N SER A 28 9.63 -23.46 4.65
CA SER A 28 8.41 -23.55 5.47
C SER A 28 8.67 -24.06 6.90
N SER A 29 9.92 -24.14 7.33
CA SER A 29 10.33 -24.98 8.47
C SER A 29 10.37 -24.27 9.82
N SER A 30 10.14 -22.95 9.91
CA SER A 30 10.40 -22.16 11.13
C SER A 30 9.19 -21.47 11.78
N LEU A 31 7.96 -21.71 11.32
CA LEU A 31 6.74 -21.05 11.84
C LEU A 31 5.69 -22.08 12.28
N GLU A 32 6.05 -22.92 13.27
CA GLU A 32 5.11 -23.86 13.90
C GLU A 32 4.15 -23.11 14.83
N THR A 33 3.09 -22.56 14.27
CA THR A 33 1.94 -22.03 15.02
C THR A 33 0.77 -23.02 14.93
N PRO A 34 -0.01 -23.25 16.01
CA PRO A 34 -1.13 -24.20 16.00
C PRO A 34 -2.36 -23.73 15.18
N LEU A 35 -2.31 -22.53 14.57
CA LEU A 35 -3.39 -21.97 13.77
C LEU A 35 -3.36 -22.52 12.34
N ARG A 36 -4.53 -22.88 11.80
CA ARG A 36 -4.67 -23.18 10.37
C ARG A 36 -4.41 -21.90 9.56
N ARG A 37 -3.46 -21.97 8.63
CA ARG A 37 -3.28 -20.94 7.58
C ARG A 37 -4.45 -20.98 6.59
N CYS A 38 -5.54 -20.31 6.95
CA CYS A 38 -6.70 -20.11 6.08
C CYS A 38 -6.70 -18.74 5.38
N LEU A 39 -5.79 -17.84 5.76
CA LEU A 39 -5.82 -16.45 5.31
C LEU A 39 -5.01 -16.31 4.01
N ASN A 40 -5.70 -16.03 2.91
CA ASN A 40 -5.05 -15.73 1.64
C ASN A 40 -4.53 -14.27 1.63
N VAL A 41 -3.65 -13.94 0.70
CA VAL A 41 -3.13 -12.56 0.51
C VAL A 41 -4.27 -11.57 0.30
N PHE A 42 -5.32 -12.00 -0.39
CA PHE A 42 -6.52 -11.20 -0.61
C PHE A 42 -7.26 -10.92 0.71
N ASP A 43 -7.53 -11.97 1.51
CA ASP A 43 -8.25 -11.83 2.78
C ASP A 43 -7.49 -10.92 3.76
N LEU A 44 -6.16 -11.04 3.82
CA LEU A 44 -5.31 -10.18 4.63
C LEU A 44 -5.34 -8.71 4.15
N THR A 45 -5.38 -8.50 2.84
CA THR A 45 -5.47 -7.15 2.26
C THR A 45 -6.82 -6.51 2.57
N LEU A 46 -7.93 -7.26 2.45
CA LEU A 46 -9.26 -6.76 2.81
C LEU A 46 -9.38 -6.48 4.31
N LEU A 47 -8.80 -7.33 5.15
CA LEU A 47 -8.74 -7.12 6.60
C LEU A 47 -8.02 -5.80 6.93
N GLY A 48 -6.89 -5.52 6.27
CA GLY A 48 -6.18 -4.26 6.43
C GLY A 48 -6.98 -3.04 5.93
N LEU A 49 -7.65 -3.17 4.78
CA LEU A 49 -8.43 -2.09 4.19
C LEU A 49 -9.66 -1.75 5.04
N GLY A 50 -10.35 -2.75 5.57
CA GLY A 50 -11.48 -2.57 6.48
C GLY A 50 -11.10 -1.86 7.78
N ASN A 51 -9.90 -2.15 8.31
CA ASN A 51 -9.37 -1.45 9.49
C ASN A 51 -8.98 0.01 9.21
N MET A 52 -8.57 0.35 7.98
CA MET A 52 -8.25 1.74 7.59
C MET A 52 -9.49 2.60 7.34
N THR A 53 -10.56 2.04 6.76
CA THR A 53 -11.82 2.75 6.48
C THR A 53 -12.71 2.84 7.72
N GLY A 54 -12.23 3.49 8.78
CA GLY A 54 -13.03 3.79 9.97
C GLY A 54 -13.93 5.01 9.79
N SER A 55 -14.65 5.39 10.85
CA SER A 55 -15.47 6.63 10.89
C SER A 55 -14.65 7.90 10.68
N GLY A 56 -13.34 7.84 10.94
CA GLY A 56 -12.42 8.96 10.84
C GLY A 56 -12.40 9.63 9.47
N ILE A 57 -12.38 8.87 8.36
CA ILE A 57 -12.32 9.48 7.02
C ILE A 57 -13.59 10.27 6.70
N TYR A 58 -14.76 9.80 7.13
CA TYR A 58 -16.04 10.46 6.85
C TYR A 58 -16.22 11.74 7.66
N VAL A 59 -15.77 11.76 8.93
CA VAL A 59 -15.92 12.91 9.82
C VAL A 59 -14.79 13.93 9.61
N LEU A 60 -13.52 13.48 9.55
CA LEU A 60 -12.37 14.39 9.42
C LEU A 60 -12.34 15.08 8.05
N THR A 61 -12.76 14.42 6.97
CA THR A 61 -12.77 15.08 5.65
C THR A 61 -13.71 16.29 5.66
N GLY A 62 -14.87 16.19 6.30
CA GLY A 62 -15.83 17.28 6.40
C GLY A 62 -15.30 18.48 7.21
N THR A 63 -14.59 18.23 8.31
CA THR A 63 -14.01 19.30 9.13
C THR A 63 -12.79 19.94 8.46
N VAL A 64 -11.92 19.16 7.82
CA VAL A 64 -10.73 19.70 7.13
C VAL A 64 -11.10 20.51 5.88
N ILE A 65 -12.16 20.12 5.14
CA ILE A 65 -12.68 20.93 4.03
C ILE A 65 -13.15 22.29 4.54
N ARG A 66 -13.89 22.30 5.66
CA ARG A 66 -14.48 23.51 6.23
C ARG A 66 -13.45 24.47 6.82
N ASP A 67 -12.49 23.95 7.58
CA ASP A 67 -11.62 24.78 8.43
C ASP A 67 -10.24 25.06 7.82
N LYS A 68 -9.75 24.24 6.87
CA LYS A 68 -8.36 24.31 6.40
C LYS A 68 -8.18 24.48 4.90
N SER A 69 -8.87 23.70 4.06
CA SER A 69 -8.37 23.46 2.69
C SER A 69 -9.33 23.82 1.56
N GLY A 70 -10.64 23.99 1.80
CA GLY A 70 -11.60 24.23 0.71
C GLY A 70 -11.46 23.20 -0.43
N PRO A 71 -11.57 23.57 -1.72
CA PRO A 71 -11.44 22.64 -2.84
C PRO A 71 -10.02 22.03 -3.00
N SER A 72 -9.00 22.60 -2.34
CA SER A 72 -7.61 22.16 -2.43
C SER A 72 -7.29 20.91 -1.59
N ILE A 73 -8.27 20.35 -0.87
CA ILE A 73 -8.06 19.21 0.02
C ILE A 73 -7.50 17.97 -0.70
N PHE A 74 -7.84 17.80 -1.98
CA PHE A 74 -7.33 16.70 -2.80
C PHE A 74 -5.81 16.71 -2.87
N LEU A 75 -5.18 17.89 -2.96
CA LEU A 75 -3.73 18.04 -3.03
C LEU A 75 -3.06 17.65 -1.70
N SER A 76 -3.70 17.98 -0.57
CA SER A 76 -3.24 17.56 0.76
C SER A 76 -3.32 16.05 0.94
N TYR A 77 -4.44 15.42 0.53
CA TYR A 77 -4.57 13.96 0.58
C TYR A 77 -3.60 13.26 -0.35
N LEU A 78 -3.29 13.83 -1.51
CA LEU A 78 -2.33 13.26 -2.45
C LEU A 78 -0.92 13.21 -1.83
N LEU A 79 -0.47 14.30 -1.22
CA LEU A 79 0.83 14.35 -0.54
C LEU A 79 0.89 13.43 0.70
N ALA A 80 -0.18 13.39 1.49
CA ALA A 80 -0.31 12.46 2.60
C ALA A 80 -0.28 11.00 2.13
N GLY A 81 -0.96 10.69 1.02
CA GLY A 81 -0.97 9.36 0.40
C GLY A 81 0.40 8.93 -0.09
N ILE A 82 1.17 9.82 -0.72
CA ILE A 82 2.55 9.53 -1.13
C ILE A 82 3.42 9.20 0.08
N THR A 83 3.32 10.00 1.15
CA THR A 83 4.08 9.77 2.39
C THR A 83 3.70 8.43 3.05
N ALA A 84 2.41 8.14 3.14
CA ALA A 84 1.90 6.87 3.66
C ALA A 84 2.36 5.68 2.81
N PHE A 85 2.42 5.83 1.49
CA PHE A 85 2.90 4.79 0.58
C PHE A 85 4.39 4.48 0.78
N LEU A 86 5.22 5.51 0.93
CA LEU A 86 6.65 5.31 1.26
C LEU A 86 6.81 4.58 2.60
N ASN A 87 5.99 4.93 3.60
CA ASN A 87 6.00 4.24 4.89
C ASN A 87 5.56 2.77 4.76
N ALA A 88 4.53 2.50 3.95
CA ALA A 88 4.06 1.14 3.69
C ALA A 88 5.14 0.29 3.01
N LEU A 89 5.95 0.86 2.10
CA LEU A 89 7.10 0.16 1.51
C LEU A 89 8.17 -0.19 2.56
N CYS A 90 8.46 0.72 3.49
CA CYS A 90 9.37 0.44 4.61
C CYS A 90 8.84 -0.72 5.48
N TYR A 91 7.54 -0.69 5.83
CA TYR A 91 6.92 -1.79 6.57
C TYR A 91 6.91 -3.10 5.79
N ALA A 92 6.70 -3.07 4.47
CA ALA A 92 6.75 -4.26 3.63
C ALA A 92 8.16 -4.87 3.60
N GLU A 93 9.21 -4.03 3.55
CA GLU A 93 10.59 -4.48 3.60
C GLU A 93 10.90 -5.15 4.94
N LEU A 94 10.49 -4.54 6.07
CA LEU A 94 10.67 -5.11 7.41
C LEU A 94 9.87 -6.41 7.59
N GLY A 95 8.62 -6.45 7.15
CA GLY A 95 7.76 -7.64 7.21
C GLY A 95 8.28 -8.80 6.37
N SER A 96 8.96 -8.51 5.25
CA SER A 96 9.61 -9.54 4.44
C SER A 96 10.87 -10.14 5.09
N ARG A 97 11.54 -9.35 5.95
CA ARG A 97 12.78 -9.77 6.65
C ARG A 97 12.51 -10.48 7.98
N ILE A 98 11.39 -10.18 8.63
CA ILE A 98 11.03 -10.74 9.95
C ILE A 98 9.66 -11.44 9.84
N PRO A 99 9.59 -12.61 9.18
CA PRO A 99 8.37 -13.42 9.18
C PRO A 99 8.30 -14.15 10.53
N LYS A 100 7.71 -13.50 11.54
CA LYS A 100 7.31 -14.12 12.81
C LYS A 100 5.80 -14.13 12.94
#